data_AF-A0A0C2C245-F1
#
_entry.id   AF-A0A0C2C245-F1
#
_cell.length_a   1.000
_cell.length_b   1.000
_cell.length_c   1.000
_cell.angle_alpha   90.00
_cell.angle_beta   90.00
_cell.angle_gamma   90.00
#
_symmetry.space_group_name_H-M   'P 1'
#
loop_
_entity.id
_entity.type
_entity.pdbx_description
1 polymer ?
#
loop_
_entity_poly.entity_id
_entity_poly.type
_entity_poly.pdbx_seq_one_letter_code
_entity_poly.pdbx_strand_id
1 'polypeptide(L)'
;MAASILLVWVCVASYAYALRCGGPEYNTGINGQYVTVQMLMEEVYTKSCEGRMWALVRLTAGLLNKHLEELGKAVTHLLVRQKQITVGMPSKKEEAITCPKTNEELKEIMHRAYSDDPNAFMLSQEIIVSLGSLVRTEPKLFVEMFRLRIGLIIQVLASELARIKNLSAADAAENLMTISPFELKSMLFSLLSGRLLEEFVDDAEAARETRTGIGSFRRHIEERK
;
A
#
# COMPACT_ATOMS: atom_id res chain seq x y z
N MET A 1 -3.19 -7.41 -23.21
CA MET A 1 -3.16 -7.07 -21.76
C MET A 1 -2.08 -6.02 -21.45
N ALA A 2 -0.83 -6.18 -21.93
CA ALA A 2 0.24 -5.20 -21.72
C ALA A 2 -0.05 -3.79 -22.28
N ALA A 3 -0.69 -3.68 -23.46
CA ALA A 3 -1.04 -2.38 -24.07
C ALA A 3 -2.05 -1.57 -23.23
N SER A 4 -3.03 -2.23 -22.61
CA SER A 4 -4.02 -1.58 -21.73
C SER A 4 -3.37 -1.06 -20.44
N ILE A 5 -2.40 -1.80 -19.89
CA ILE A 5 -1.65 -1.37 -18.69
C ILE A 5 -0.77 -0.16 -19.02
N LEU A 6 -0.08 -0.17 -20.16
CA LEU A 6 0.72 0.97 -20.63
C LEU A 6 -0.12 2.23 -20.83
N LEU A 7 -1.31 2.11 -21.42
CA LEU A 7 -2.26 3.23 -21.56
C LEU A 7 -2.72 3.78 -20.21
N VAL A 8 -3.00 2.91 -19.23
CA VAL A 8 -3.37 3.34 -17.88
C VAL A 8 -2.21 4.09 -17.20
N TRP A 9 -0.97 3.61 -17.32
CA TRP A 9 0.20 4.32 -16.78
C TRP A 9 0.45 5.66 -17.45
N VAL A 10 0.26 5.77 -18.78
CA VAL A 10 0.37 7.04 -19.51
C VAL A 10 -0.72 8.02 -19.06
N CYS A 11 -1.97 7.56 -18.87
CA CYS A 11 -3.04 8.39 -18.33
C CYS A 11 -2.73 8.86 -16.90
N VAL A 12 -2.28 7.95 -16.02
CA VAL A 12 -1.91 8.29 -14.63
C VAL A 12 -0.76 9.30 -14.61
N ALA A 13 0.28 9.11 -15.42
CA ALA A 13 1.40 10.03 -15.49
C ALA A 13 0.96 11.43 -15.99
N SER A 14 0.07 11.46 -16.99
CA SER A 14 -0.48 12.70 -17.54
C SER A 14 -1.34 13.44 -16.51
N TYR A 15 -2.20 12.72 -15.78
CA TYR A 15 -3.03 13.31 -14.73
C TYR A 15 -2.22 13.72 -13.50
N ALA A 16 -1.21 12.93 -13.10
CA ALA A 16 -0.31 13.30 -12.01
C ALA A 16 0.51 14.55 -12.36
N TYR A 17 0.95 14.69 -13.62
CA TYR A 17 1.59 15.90 -14.11
C TYR A 17 0.63 17.09 -14.08
N ALA A 18 -0.59 16.92 -14.60
CA ALA A 18 -1.61 17.97 -14.59
C ALA A 18 -1.99 18.38 -13.16
N LEU A 19 -2.04 17.44 -12.21
CA LEU A 19 -2.29 17.71 -10.79
C LEU A 19 -1.19 18.57 -10.17
N ARG A 20 0.08 18.29 -10.51
CA ARG A 20 1.23 19.07 -10.02
C ARG A 20 1.33 20.46 -10.64
N CYS A 21 1.02 20.61 -11.93
CA CYS A 21 1.21 21.87 -12.65
C CYS A 21 -0.03 22.78 -12.62
N GLY A 22 -1.23 22.20 -12.76
CA GLY A 22 -2.50 22.92 -12.83
C GLY A 22 -3.32 22.88 -11.54
N GLY A 23 -2.98 22.00 -10.61
CA GLY A 23 -3.75 21.75 -9.39
C GLY A 23 -4.94 20.81 -9.61
N PRO A 24 -5.60 20.37 -8.52
CA PRO A 24 -6.70 19.41 -8.57
C PRO A 24 -7.94 19.93 -9.32
N GLU A 25 -8.20 21.24 -9.23
CA GLU A 25 -9.34 21.92 -9.86
C GLU A 25 -9.11 22.29 -11.33
N TYR A 26 -7.96 21.93 -11.91
CA TYR A 26 -7.68 22.22 -13.31
C TYR A 26 -8.70 21.52 -14.21
N ASN A 27 -9.49 22.31 -14.93
CA ASN A 27 -10.47 21.78 -15.88
C ASN A 27 -9.76 21.28 -17.14
N THR A 28 -9.91 19.99 -17.42
CA THR A 28 -9.33 19.32 -18.58
C THR A 28 -10.12 19.55 -19.87
N GLY A 29 -11.37 20.00 -19.79
CA GLY A 29 -12.22 20.28 -20.95
C GLY A 29 -12.52 19.05 -21.82
N ILE A 30 -12.32 17.83 -21.30
CA ILE A 30 -12.55 16.59 -22.04
C ILE A 30 -14.01 16.55 -22.50
N ASN A 31 -14.21 16.29 -23.80
CA ASN A 31 -15.52 16.26 -24.45
C ASN A 31 -16.37 17.53 -24.24
N GLY A 32 -15.74 18.69 -24.01
CA GLY A 32 -16.45 19.96 -23.80
C GLY A 32 -17.19 20.04 -22.46
N GLN A 33 -16.93 19.11 -21.52
CA GLN A 33 -17.52 19.10 -20.19
C GLN A 33 -16.56 19.66 -19.14
N TYR A 34 -17.12 20.15 -18.03
CA TYR A 34 -16.33 20.55 -16.87
C TYR A 34 -15.87 19.29 -16.12
N VAL A 35 -14.62 18.89 -16.38
CA VAL A 35 -14.02 17.69 -15.80
C VAL A 35 -12.67 18.06 -15.23
N THR A 36 -12.55 18.03 -13.90
CA THR A 36 -11.30 18.38 -13.23
C THR A 36 -10.32 17.21 -13.23
N VAL A 37 -9.03 17.50 -13.09
CA VAL A 37 -7.99 16.47 -12.93
C VAL A 37 -8.29 15.59 -11.71
N GLN A 38 -8.80 16.17 -10.63
CA GLN A 38 -9.20 15.41 -9.45
C GLN A 38 -10.30 14.38 -9.76
N MET A 39 -11.34 14.76 -10.53
CA MET A 39 -12.42 13.84 -10.91
C MET A 39 -11.89 12.65 -11.72
N LEU A 40 -11.02 12.91 -12.71
CA LEU A 40 -10.38 11.86 -13.51
C LEU A 40 -9.52 10.95 -12.65
N MET A 41 -8.77 11.53 -11.72
CA MET A 41 -7.90 10.78 -10.83
C MET A 41 -8.70 9.89 -9.85
N GLU A 42 -9.84 10.37 -9.39
CA GLU A 42 -10.78 9.63 -8.54
C GLU A 42 -11.43 8.45 -9.30
N GLU A 43 -11.74 8.64 -10.59
CA GLU A 43 -12.20 7.57 -11.47
C GLU A 43 -11.12 6.50 -11.67
N VAL A 44 -9.87 6.91 -11.94
CA VAL A 44 -8.74 5.97 -12.06
C VAL A 44 -8.50 5.21 -10.76
N TYR A 45 -8.59 5.87 -9.60
CA TYR A 45 -8.53 5.22 -8.29
C TYR A 45 -9.62 4.14 -8.15
N THR A 46 -10.86 4.49 -8.46
CA THR A 46 -12.02 3.58 -8.37
C THR A 46 -11.84 2.36 -9.29
N LYS A 47 -11.44 2.57 -10.54
CA LYS A 47 -11.17 1.49 -11.51
C LYS A 47 -9.98 0.64 -11.11
N SER A 48 -8.94 1.23 -10.52
CA SER A 48 -7.79 0.50 -9.99
C SER A 48 -8.17 -0.40 -8.82
N CYS A 49 -9.10 0.05 -7.97
CA CYS A 49 -9.66 -0.77 -6.89
C CYS A 49 -10.46 -1.97 -7.43
N GLU A 50 -11.35 -1.75 -8.42
CA GLU A 50 -12.10 -2.81 -9.10
C GLU A 50 -11.16 -3.85 -9.74
N GLY A 51 -10.11 -3.37 -10.41
CA GLY A 51 -9.09 -4.20 -11.06
C GLY A 51 -8.04 -4.78 -10.12
N ARG A 52 -8.08 -4.48 -8.82
CA ARG A 52 -7.09 -4.89 -7.80
C ARG A 52 -5.65 -4.53 -8.19
N MET A 53 -5.47 -3.40 -8.86
CA MET A 53 -4.18 -2.89 -9.29
C MET A 53 -3.53 -2.11 -8.14
N TRP A 54 -3.04 -2.83 -7.12
CA TRP A 54 -2.65 -2.24 -5.82
C TRP A 54 -1.61 -1.12 -5.92
N ALA A 55 -0.65 -1.22 -6.85
CA ALA A 55 0.33 -0.17 -7.08
C ALA A 55 -0.33 1.14 -7.53
N LEU A 56 -1.31 1.06 -8.44
CA LEU A 56 -2.07 2.22 -8.90
C LEU A 56 -3.02 2.73 -7.82
N VAL A 57 -3.64 1.84 -7.05
CA VAL A 57 -4.48 2.22 -5.90
C VAL A 57 -3.67 3.06 -4.91
N ARG A 58 -2.48 2.60 -4.53
CA ARG A 58 -1.59 3.34 -3.60
C ARG A 58 -1.14 4.67 -4.16
N LEU A 59 -0.66 4.68 -5.40
CA LEU A 59 -0.21 5.89 -6.08
C LEU A 59 -1.33 6.93 -6.17
N THR A 60 -2.50 6.51 -6.64
CA THR A 60 -3.62 7.42 -6.88
C THR A 60 -4.23 7.92 -5.57
N ALA A 61 -4.35 7.06 -4.56
CA ALA A 61 -4.79 7.45 -3.24
C ALA A 61 -3.81 8.42 -2.57
N GLY A 62 -2.50 8.21 -2.73
CA GLY A 62 -1.48 9.13 -2.24
C GLY A 62 -1.53 10.49 -2.93
N LEU A 63 -1.67 10.52 -4.27
CA LEU A 63 -1.79 11.76 -5.04
C LEU A 63 -3.06 12.55 -4.69
N LEU A 64 -4.14 11.85 -4.36
CA LEU A 64 -5.40 12.43 -3.89
C LEU A 64 -5.38 12.77 -2.38
N ASN A 65 -4.24 12.59 -1.69
CA ASN A 65 -4.10 12.77 -0.25
C ASN A 65 -5.19 12.05 0.57
N LYS A 66 -5.55 10.81 0.15
CA LYS A 66 -6.53 10.00 0.86
C LYS A 66 -5.95 9.49 2.18
N HIS A 67 -6.78 9.48 3.21
CA HIS A 67 -6.43 8.95 4.52
C HIS A 67 -7.27 7.74 4.86
N LEU A 68 -6.65 6.73 5.46
CA LEU A 68 -7.36 5.56 5.94
C LEU A 68 -8.16 5.92 7.20
N GLU A 69 -9.46 5.65 7.19
CA GLU A 69 -10.37 5.97 8.31
C GLU A 69 -9.92 5.30 9.63
N GLU A 70 -9.29 4.13 9.54
CA GLU A 70 -8.81 3.37 10.70
C GLU A 70 -7.47 3.85 11.25
N LEU A 71 -6.78 4.79 10.59
CA LEU A 71 -5.43 5.22 10.98
C LEU A 71 -5.39 5.74 12.43
N GLY A 72 -6.29 6.65 12.80
CA GLY A 72 -6.32 7.21 14.15
C GLY A 72 -6.58 6.16 15.24
N LYS A 73 -7.47 5.20 14.95
CA LYS A 73 -7.75 4.06 15.84
C LYS A 73 -6.52 3.16 15.96
N ALA A 74 -5.84 2.87 14.86
CA ALA A 74 -4.64 2.03 14.84
C ALA A 74 -3.48 2.66 15.65
N VAL A 75 -3.23 3.96 15.45
CA VAL A 75 -2.24 4.71 16.24
C VAL A 75 -2.57 4.66 17.73
N THR A 76 -3.83 4.89 18.10
CA THR A 76 -4.27 4.83 19.50
C THR A 76 -4.04 3.44 20.11
N HIS A 77 -4.38 2.36 19.38
CA HIS A 77 -4.17 0.99 19.84
C HIS A 77 -2.70 0.62 20.08
N LEU A 78 -1.79 1.20 19.30
CA LEU A 78 -0.34 1.03 19.46
C LEU A 78 0.15 1.80 20.69
N LEU A 79 -0.23 3.07 20.82
CA LEU A 79 0.23 3.94 21.90
C LEU A 79 -0.25 3.49 23.28
N VAL A 80 -1.51 3.05 23.42
CA VAL A 80 -2.04 2.54 24.71
C VAL A 80 -1.26 1.32 25.19
N ARG A 81 -0.70 0.52 24.27
CA ARG A 81 0.18 -0.62 24.58
C ARG A 81 1.66 -0.23 24.70
N GLN A 82 1.94 1.06 24.90
CA GLN A 82 3.29 1.60 25.04
C GLN A 82 4.18 1.36 23.80
N LYS A 83 3.57 1.31 22.60
CA LYS A 83 4.28 1.21 21.33
C LYS A 83 4.31 2.56 20.64
N GLN A 84 5.46 3.22 20.69
CA GLN A 84 5.68 4.49 19.99
C GLN A 84 5.85 4.22 18.50
N ILE A 85 5.43 5.17 17.65
CA ILE A 85 5.52 5.03 16.20
C ILE A 85 6.44 6.13 15.67
N THR A 86 7.20 5.82 14.63
CA THR A 86 7.98 6.82 13.90
C THR A 86 7.67 6.68 12.42
N VAL A 87 7.23 7.78 11.81
CA VAL A 87 6.86 7.86 10.40
C VAL A 87 7.87 8.69 9.62
N GLY A 88 7.94 8.49 8.31
CA GLY A 88 8.94 9.07 7.43
C GLY A 88 10.01 8.05 7.02
N MET A 89 10.84 8.46 6.06
CA MET A 89 11.94 7.63 5.56
C MET A 89 13.22 7.88 6.38
N PRO A 90 13.99 6.84 6.75
CA PRO A 90 15.20 6.99 7.55
C PRO A 90 16.27 7.87 6.88
N SER A 91 16.27 7.96 5.55
CA SER A 91 17.19 8.78 4.76
C SER A 91 16.85 10.27 4.72
N LYS A 92 15.65 10.66 5.20
CA LYS A 92 15.15 12.03 5.18
C LYS A 92 14.87 12.52 6.60
N LYS A 93 13.62 12.86 6.87
CA LYS A 93 13.13 13.31 8.17
C LYS A 93 12.13 12.31 8.70
N GLU A 94 12.39 11.84 9.90
CA GLU A 94 11.46 11.01 10.67
C GLU A 94 10.72 11.88 11.70
N GLU A 95 9.43 11.62 11.87
CA GLU A 95 8.59 12.26 12.87
C GLU A 95 8.05 11.19 13.84
N ALA A 96 8.29 11.38 15.13
CA ALA A 96 7.87 10.45 16.16
C ALA A 96 6.48 10.80 16.70
N ILE A 97 5.61 9.81 16.76
CA ILE A 97 4.28 9.89 17.37
C ILE A 97 4.35 9.12 18.68
N THR A 98 4.44 9.87 19.78
CA THR A 98 4.62 9.33 21.15
C THR A 98 3.40 9.54 22.05
N CYS A 99 2.46 10.40 21.64
CA CYS A 99 1.21 10.65 22.32
C CYS A 99 0.03 10.51 21.34
N PRO A 100 -1.20 10.24 21.83
CA PRO A 100 -2.37 10.24 20.97
C PRO A 100 -2.51 11.57 20.24
N LYS A 101 -2.96 11.50 18.98
CA LYS A 101 -3.10 12.63 18.06
C LYS A 101 -4.51 12.65 17.51
N THR A 102 -5.04 13.83 17.22
CA THR A 102 -6.31 13.96 16.48
C THR A 102 -6.11 13.46 15.06
N ASN A 103 -7.22 13.18 14.36
CA ASN A 103 -7.13 12.77 12.96
C ASN A 103 -6.49 13.88 12.11
N GLU A 104 -6.78 15.14 12.40
CA GLU A 104 -6.23 16.32 11.73
C GLU A 104 -4.72 16.41 11.94
N GLU A 105 -4.24 16.28 13.19
CA GLU A 105 -2.81 16.24 13.48
C GLU A 105 -2.11 15.09 12.74
N LEU A 106 -2.71 13.90 12.73
CA LEU A 106 -2.15 12.75 12.00
C LEU A 106 -2.08 13.00 10.50
N LYS A 107 -3.10 13.64 9.91
CA LYS A 107 -3.09 13.99 8.48
C LYS A 107 -1.91 14.89 8.15
N GLU A 108 -1.68 15.92 8.96
CA GLU A 108 -0.58 16.84 8.76
C GLU A 108 0.79 16.16 8.96
N ILE A 109 0.93 15.32 9.99
CA ILE A 109 2.17 14.56 10.24
C ILE A 109 2.48 13.67 9.04
N MET A 110 1.51 12.91 8.53
CA MET A 110 1.70 12.04 7.37
C MET A 110 2.03 12.83 6.12
N HIS A 111 1.35 13.94 5.87
CA HIS A 111 1.64 14.80 4.72
C HIS A 111 3.06 15.39 4.79
N ARG A 112 3.49 15.87 5.96
CA ARG A 112 4.86 16.38 6.15
C ARG A 112 5.92 15.29 5.97
N ALA A 113 5.68 14.09 6.51
CA ALA A 113 6.63 12.99 6.48
C ALA A 113 6.84 12.38 5.09
N TYR A 114 5.82 12.43 4.21
CA TYR A 114 5.84 11.78 2.90
C TYR A 114 5.44 12.70 1.72
N SER A 115 5.60 14.01 1.87
CA SER A 115 5.17 15.02 0.88
C SER A 115 5.67 14.80 -0.55
N ASP A 116 6.79 14.09 -0.72
CA ASP A 116 7.42 13.84 -2.01
C ASP A 116 7.24 12.41 -2.54
N ASP A 117 6.62 11.52 -1.76
CA ASP A 117 6.41 10.12 -2.12
C ASP A 117 4.97 9.65 -1.82
N PRO A 118 4.06 9.76 -2.80
CA PRO A 118 2.67 9.32 -2.67
C PRO A 118 2.52 7.82 -2.37
N ASN A 119 3.42 6.98 -2.91
CA ASN A 119 3.38 5.54 -2.69
C ASN A 119 3.75 5.19 -1.25
N ALA A 120 4.85 5.77 -0.75
CA ALA A 120 5.26 5.60 0.64
C ALA A 120 4.23 6.19 1.61
N PHE A 121 3.56 7.29 1.25
CA PHE A 121 2.48 7.88 2.05
C PHE A 121 1.34 6.88 2.28
N MET A 122 0.83 6.23 1.23
CA MET A 122 -0.26 5.25 1.38
C MET A 122 0.21 3.96 2.04
N LEU A 123 1.36 3.42 1.61
CA LEU A 123 1.92 2.19 2.17
C LEU A 123 2.17 2.30 3.69
N SER A 124 2.66 3.45 4.14
CA SER A 124 2.92 3.69 5.57
C SER A 124 1.63 3.70 6.39
N GLN A 125 0.55 4.26 5.86
CA GLN A 125 -0.77 4.20 6.51
C GLN A 125 -1.27 2.76 6.61
N GLU A 126 -1.17 1.97 5.54
CA GLU A 126 -1.57 0.55 5.54
C GLU A 126 -0.77 -0.28 6.54
N ILE A 127 0.54 -0.02 6.67
CA ILE A 127 1.40 -0.68 7.65
C ILE A 127 0.97 -0.30 9.07
N ILE A 128 0.74 0.98 9.36
CA ILE A 128 0.28 1.41 10.70
C ILE A 128 -1.05 0.76 11.06
N VAL A 129 -2.01 0.71 10.13
CA VAL A 129 -3.32 0.06 10.34
C VAL A 129 -3.15 -1.43 10.59
N SER A 130 -2.32 -2.10 9.78
CA SER A 130 -1.96 -3.51 9.95
C SER A 130 -1.33 -3.80 11.30
N LEU A 131 -0.33 -3.00 11.72
CA LEU A 131 0.31 -3.11 13.03
C LEU A 131 -0.66 -2.85 14.17
N GLY A 132 -1.54 -1.85 14.03
CA GLY A 132 -2.61 -1.57 14.99
C GLY A 132 -3.64 -2.69 15.11
N SER A 133 -3.85 -3.49 14.06
CA SER A 133 -4.62 -4.73 14.13
C SER A 133 -3.83 -5.82 14.84
N LEU A 134 -2.57 -6.05 14.45
CA LEU A 134 -1.72 -7.11 15.01
C LEU A 134 -1.43 -6.92 16.49
N VAL A 135 -1.22 -5.70 16.96
CA VAL A 135 -0.98 -5.43 18.38
C VAL A 135 -2.21 -5.77 19.24
N ARG A 136 -3.42 -5.79 18.65
CA ARG A 136 -4.65 -6.24 19.32
C ARG A 136 -4.79 -7.74 19.36
N THR A 137 -4.54 -8.40 18.23
CA THR A 137 -4.79 -9.83 18.08
C THR A 137 -3.63 -10.67 18.61
N GLU A 138 -2.40 -10.19 18.43
CA GLU A 138 -1.16 -10.92 18.70
C GLU A 138 -0.16 -10.05 19.49
N PRO A 139 -0.52 -9.61 20.72
CA PRO A 139 0.31 -8.69 21.51
C PRO A 139 1.70 -9.26 21.86
N LYS A 140 1.85 -10.59 21.85
CA LYS A 140 3.11 -11.30 22.13
C LYS A 140 4.22 -10.93 21.15
N LEU A 141 3.89 -10.59 19.91
CA LEU A 141 4.85 -10.18 18.87
C LEU A 141 5.57 -8.88 19.21
N PHE A 142 5.02 -8.07 20.12
CA PHE A 142 5.50 -6.72 20.39
C PHE A 142 6.19 -6.58 21.75
N VAL A 143 6.32 -7.67 22.54
CA VAL A 143 6.78 -7.60 23.94
C VAL A 143 8.11 -6.86 24.07
N GLU A 144 9.08 -7.16 23.20
CA GLU A 144 10.44 -6.58 23.24
C GLU A 144 10.58 -5.29 22.40
N MET A 145 9.51 -4.87 21.72
CA MET A 145 9.53 -3.70 20.84
C MET A 145 8.90 -2.50 21.55
N PHE A 146 9.65 -1.43 21.78
CA PHE A 146 9.11 -0.18 22.36
C PHE A 146 8.76 0.87 21.31
N ARG A 147 9.47 0.87 20.18
CA ARG A 147 9.31 1.83 19.10
C ARG A 147 9.27 1.14 17.75
N LEU A 148 8.25 1.45 16.96
CA LEU A 148 8.00 0.93 15.62
C LEU A 148 8.38 2.01 14.60
N ARG A 149 9.52 1.84 13.93
CA ARG A 149 9.98 2.74 12.87
C ARG A 149 9.44 2.26 11.53
N ILE A 150 8.38 2.91 11.04
CA ILE A 150 7.64 2.47 9.85
C ILE A 150 8.54 2.46 8.61
N GLY A 151 9.40 3.46 8.46
CA GLY A 151 10.37 3.52 7.36
C GLY A 151 11.36 2.35 7.33
N LEU A 152 11.86 1.90 8.49
CA LEU A 152 12.71 0.70 8.57
C LEU A 152 11.93 -0.57 8.28
N ILE A 153 10.69 -0.68 8.76
CA ILE A 153 9.83 -1.83 8.46
C ILE A 153 9.62 -1.97 6.95
N ILE A 154 9.37 -0.86 6.24
CA ILE A 154 9.26 -0.85 4.78
C ILE A 154 10.54 -1.36 4.12
N GLN A 155 11.71 -0.88 4.57
CA GLN A 155 13.00 -1.33 4.04
C GLN A 155 13.23 -2.82 4.25
N VAL A 156 12.95 -3.34 5.45
CA VAL A 156 13.09 -4.77 5.73
C VAL A 156 12.11 -5.60 4.91
N LEU A 157 10.86 -5.16 4.75
CA LEU A 157 9.89 -5.83 3.87
C LEU A 157 10.37 -5.89 2.41
N ALA A 158 10.92 -4.79 1.89
CA ALA A 158 11.48 -4.76 0.54
C ALA A 158 12.71 -5.66 0.41
N SER A 159 13.62 -5.64 1.39
CA SER A 159 14.82 -6.49 1.40
C SER A 159 14.47 -7.98 1.50
N GLU A 160 13.51 -8.35 2.34
CA GLU A 160 13.03 -9.73 2.41
C GLU A 160 12.36 -10.15 1.10
N LEU A 161 11.54 -9.29 0.50
CA LEU A 161 10.93 -9.59 -0.80
C LEU A 161 11.99 -9.79 -1.90
N ALA A 162 13.04 -8.96 -1.90
CA ALA A 162 14.17 -9.10 -2.81
C ALA A 162 14.86 -10.46 -2.64
N ARG A 163 15.10 -10.86 -1.38
CA ARG A 163 15.72 -12.13 -1.04
C ARG A 163 14.90 -13.33 -1.49
N ILE A 164 13.60 -13.35 -1.21
CA ILE A 164 12.76 -14.52 -1.51
C ILE A 164 12.52 -14.65 -3.02
N LYS A 165 12.30 -13.53 -3.71
CA LYS A 165 12.01 -13.54 -5.15
C LYS A 165 13.25 -13.45 -6.03
N ASN A 166 14.46 -13.42 -5.44
CA ASN A 166 15.73 -13.19 -6.13
C ASN A 166 15.69 -11.96 -7.06
N LEU A 167 15.10 -10.87 -6.57
CA LEU A 167 14.93 -9.62 -7.31
C LEU A 167 16.04 -8.63 -6.99
N SER A 168 16.27 -7.69 -7.92
CA SER A 168 17.06 -6.50 -7.60
C SER A 168 16.34 -5.65 -6.54
N ALA A 169 17.07 -4.79 -5.84
CA ALA A 169 16.47 -3.89 -4.84
C ALA A 169 15.40 -2.97 -5.44
N ALA A 170 15.58 -2.53 -6.69
CA ALA A 170 14.62 -1.68 -7.40
C ALA A 170 13.33 -2.46 -7.74
N ASP A 171 13.48 -3.66 -8.30
CA ASP A 171 12.33 -4.51 -8.66
C ASP A 171 11.57 -4.95 -7.41
N ALA A 172 12.25 -5.20 -6.30
CA ALA A 172 11.59 -5.54 -5.04
C ALA A 172 10.78 -4.37 -4.47
N ALA A 173 11.29 -3.14 -4.55
CA ALA A 173 10.55 -1.95 -4.14
C ALA A 173 9.29 -1.74 -5.00
N GLU A 174 9.40 -1.93 -6.32
CA GLU A 174 8.23 -1.90 -7.21
C GLU A 174 7.25 -3.04 -6.89
N ASN A 175 7.76 -4.26 -6.68
CA ASN A 175 6.93 -5.42 -6.39
C ASN A 175 6.18 -5.24 -5.07
N LEU A 176 6.80 -4.65 -4.05
CA LEU A 176 6.16 -4.33 -2.76
C LEU A 176 4.91 -3.44 -2.97
N MET A 177 4.96 -2.49 -3.91
CA MET A 177 3.81 -1.65 -4.24
C MET A 177 2.66 -2.42 -4.91
N THR A 178 2.94 -3.59 -5.50
CA THR A 178 1.92 -4.44 -6.13
C THR A 178 1.26 -5.45 -5.18
N ILE A 179 1.80 -5.62 -3.96
CA ILE A 179 1.31 -6.59 -2.98
C ILE A 179 -0.05 -6.16 -2.42
N SER A 180 -1.00 -7.07 -2.25
CA SER A 180 -2.31 -6.74 -1.69
C SER A 180 -2.23 -6.37 -0.19
N PRO A 181 -3.20 -5.62 0.36
CA PRO A 181 -3.22 -5.29 1.79
C PRO A 181 -3.20 -6.53 2.71
N PHE A 182 -3.82 -7.63 2.28
CA PHE A 182 -3.79 -8.90 3.02
C PHE A 182 -2.39 -9.52 3.02
N GLU A 183 -1.75 -9.65 1.86
CA GLU A 183 -0.39 -10.16 1.75
C GLU A 183 0.60 -9.28 2.54
N LEU A 184 0.44 -7.95 2.50
CA LEU A 184 1.24 -7.02 3.31
C LEU A 184 1.10 -7.29 4.82
N LYS A 185 -0.14 -7.47 5.30
CA LYS A 185 -0.40 -7.81 6.71
C LYS A 185 0.23 -9.15 7.09
N SER A 186 0.13 -10.16 6.23
CA SER A 186 0.77 -11.46 6.44
C SER A 186 2.28 -11.35 6.49
N MET A 187 2.89 -10.57 5.57
CA MET A 187 4.33 -10.34 5.59
C MET A 187 4.80 -9.67 6.88
N LEU A 188 4.06 -8.66 7.35
CA LEU A 188 4.33 -8.01 8.63
C LEU A 188 4.24 -8.99 9.80
N PHE A 189 3.23 -9.86 9.80
CA PHE A 189 3.09 -10.88 10.85
C PHE A 189 4.29 -11.81 10.90
N SER A 190 4.76 -12.32 9.75
CA SER A 190 5.92 -13.23 9.70
C SER A 190 7.21 -12.55 10.12
N LEU A 191 7.43 -11.31 9.64
CA LEU A 191 8.58 -10.48 10.00
C LEU A 191 8.65 -10.27 11.52
N LEU A 192 7.51 -9.94 12.16
CA LEU A 192 7.43 -9.76 13.61
C LEU A 192 7.50 -11.06 14.40
N SER A 193 7.08 -12.18 13.80
CA SER A 193 7.15 -13.51 14.43
C SER A 193 8.54 -14.14 14.39
N GLY A 194 9.51 -13.50 13.71
CA GLY A 194 10.84 -14.07 13.49
C GLY A 194 10.84 -15.27 12.55
N ARG A 195 9.75 -15.52 11.82
CA ARG A 195 9.71 -16.52 10.75
C ARG A 195 10.28 -15.87 9.49
N LEU A 196 11.37 -16.41 8.97
CA LEU A 196 11.81 -16.06 7.61
C LEU A 196 10.64 -16.32 6.67
N LEU A 197 10.33 -15.37 5.80
CA LEU A 197 9.17 -15.38 4.90
C LEU A 197 9.17 -16.51 3.84
N GLU A 198 10.06 -17.49 3.98
CA GLU A 198 10.27 -18.61 3.07
C GLU A 198 9.01 -19.49 2.94
N GLU A 199 8.23 -19.65 4.00
CA GLU A 199 6.99 -20.45 3.99
C GLU A 199 5.82 -19.78 3.21
N PHE A 200 5.90 -18.47 2.92
CA PHE A 200 4.76 -17.71 2.39
C PHE A 200 4.71 -17.59 0.87
N VAL A 201 5.85 -17.68 0.18
CA VAL A 201 5.86 -17.61 -1.29
C VAL A 201 5.27 -18.90 -1.87
N ASP A 202 5.57 -20.05 -1.27
CA ASP A 202 4.96 -21.33 -1.66
C ASP A 202 3.43 -21.30 -1.52
N ASP A 203 2.89 -20.77 -0.41
CA ASP A 203 1.44 -20.67 -0.19
C ASP A 203 0.77 -19.62 -1.09
N ALA A 204 1.42 -18.47 -1.34
CA ALA A 204 0.87 -17.42 -2.20
C ALA A 204 0.89 -17.82 -3.69
N GLU A 205 1.91 -18.57 -4.12
CA GLU A 205 2.05 -19.12 -5.46
C GLU A 205 1.04 -20.26 -5.67
N ALA A 206 0.90 -21.17 -4.69
CA ALA A 206 -0.16 -22.19 -4.68
C ALA A 206 -1.58 -21.58 -4.66
N ALA A 207 -1.81 -20.51 -3.89
CA ALA A 207 -3.09 -19.81 -3.87
C ALA A 207 -3.39 -19.06 -5.19
N ARG A 208 -2.36 -18.62 -5.92
CA ARG A 208 -2.49 -18.05 -7.26
C ARG A 208 -2.81 -19.12 -8.31
N GLU A 209 -2.18 -20.29 -8.25
CA GLU A 209 -2.51 -21.44 -9.11
C GLU A 209 -3.93 -21.96 -8.88
N THR A 210 -4.37 -22.01 -7.61
CA THR A 210 -5.72 -22.49 -7.28
C THR A 210 -6.81 -21.53 -7.81
N ARG A 211 -6.52 -20.22 -7.94
CA ARG A 211 -7.45 -19.23 -8.51
C ARG A 211 -7.53 -19.26 -10.04
N THR A 212 -6.47 -19.67 -10.75
CA THR A 212 -6.49 -19.82 -12.21
C THR A 212 -7.06 -21.17 -12.66
N GLY A 213 -7.09 -22.18 -11.77
CA GLY A 213 -7.61 -23.53 -12.03
C GLY A 213 -9.13 -23.67 -12.25
N ILE A 214 -9.95 -22.66 -11.95
CA ILE A 214 -11.42 -22.74 -12.15
C ILE A 214 -11.80 -22.71 -13.65
N GLY A 215 -10.87 -22.37 -14.54
CA GLY A 215 -11.06 -22.46 -15.99
C GLY A 215 -10.95 -23.87 -16.59
N SER A 216 -10.45 -24.87 -15.84
CA SER A 216 -10.15 -26.19 -16.41
C SER A 216 -11.29 -27.21 -16.31
N PHE A 217 -12.29 -26.97 -15.46
CA PHE A 217 -13.43 -27.91 -15.31
C PHE A 217 -14.51 -27.75 -16.39
N ARG A 218 -14.50 -26.65 -17.15
CA ARG A 218 -15.51 -26.41 -18.19
C ARG A 218 -15.19 -27.04 -19.54
N ARG A 219 -13.96 -27.53 -19.77
CA ARG A 219 -13.58 -28.23 -21.03
C ARG A 219 -13.94 -29.71 -21.07
N HIS A 220 -13.99 -30.40 -19.92
CA HIS A 220 -14.27 -31.84 -19.92
C HIS A 220 -15.76 -32.23 -19.97
N ILE A 221 -16.68 -31.25 -19.97
CA ILE A 221 -18.12 -31.50 -20.13
C ILE A 221 -18.58 -31.30 -21.58
N GLU A 222 -17.85 -30.54 -22.41
CA GLU A 222 -18.20 -30.32 -23.83
C GLU A 222 -17.61 -31.36 -24.80
N GLU A 223 -16.64 -32.18 -24.38
CA GLU A 223 -16.09 -33.28 -25.20
C GLU A 223 -16.86 -34.61 -25.05
N ARG A 224 -18.00 -34.61 -24.34
CA ARG A 224 -18.93 -35.76 -24.27
C ARG A 224 -20.33 -35.43 -24.75
N LYS A 225 -20.45 -34.75 -25.89
CA LYS A 225 -21.64 -34.77 -26.73
C LYS A 225 -21.27 -35.01 -28.18
#